data_AF-A0A6V7JEG7-F1
#
_entry.id   AF-A0A6V7JEG7-F1
#
_cell.length_a   1.000
_cell.length_b   1.000
_cell.length_c   1.000
_cell.angle_alpha   90.00
_cell.angle_beta   90.00
_cell.angle_gamma   90.00
#
_symmetry.space_group_name_H-M   'P 1'
#
loop_
_entity.id
_entity.type
_entity.pdbx_description
1 polymer ?
#
loop_
_entity_poly.entity_id
_entity_poly.type
_entity_poly.pdbx_seq_one_letter_code
_entity_poly.pdbx_strand_id
1 'polypeptide(L)' 'PELYLCTPVKINSSSSYYITGFHPNASMNTAHHMLLYGCTKPGSAKEVWNCGEMSRKDQDETTAMPCSEGSE' A
#
# COMPACT_ATOMS: atom_id res chain seq x y z
N PRO A 1 -14.62 -12.56 -0.57
CA PRO A 1 -13.15 -12.36 -0.56
C PRO A 1 -12.87 -10.90 -0.20
N GLU A 2 -11.98 -10.64 0.74
CA GLU A 2 -11.57 -9.27 1.08
C GLU A 2 -10.61 -8.76 0.00
N LEU A 3 -10.82 -7.52 -0.47
CA LEU A 3 -9.97 -6.87 -1.47
C LEU A 3 -8.98 -5.95 -0.77
N TYR A 4 -7.68 -6.20 -0.97
CA TYR A 4 -6.60 -5.35 -0.46
C TYR A 4 -6.07 -4.48 -1.59
N LEU A 5 -6.31 -3.18 -1.49
CA LEU A 5 -5.84 -2.19 -2.47
C LEU A 5 -4.62 -1.45 -1.93
N CYS A 6 -3.62 -1.30 -2.79
CA CYS A 6 -2.37 -0.61 -2.51
C CYS A 6 -2.25 0.62 -3.41
N THR A 7 -1.69 1.70 -2.86
CA THR A 7 -1.37 2.92 -3.61
C THR A 7 -0.08 3.53 -3.05
N PRO A 8 0.83 4.04 -3.90
CA PRO A 8 2.11 4.59 -3.45
C PRO A 8 2.05 6.12 -3.38
N VAL A 9 2.71 6.70 -2.38
CA VAL A 9 2.94 8.15 -2.31
C VAL A 9 4.43 8.40 -2.24
N LYS A 10 4.97 9.12 -3.24
CA LYS A 10 6.39 9.47 -3.28
C LYS A 10 6.67 10.66 -2.38
N ILE A 11 7.53 10.47 -1.38
CA ILE A 11 8.07 11.55 -0.57
C ILE A 11 9.25 12.20 -1.28
N ASN A 12 9.43 13.50 -1.11
CA ASN A 12 10.60 14.22 -1.61
C ASN A 12 11.86 13.72 -0.87
N SER A 13 12.81 13.14 -1.60
CA SER A 13 14.04 12.59 -1.01
C SER A 13 15.13 13.62 -0.72
N SER A 14 14.93 14.90 -1.06
CA SER A 14 15.90 15.98 -0.81
C SER A 14 15.86 16.53 0.61
N SER A 15 14.97 16.05 1.47
CA SER A 15 14.87 16.49 2.86
C SER A 15 14.53 15.32 3.77
N SER A 16 14.98 15.39 5.02
CA SER A 16 14.61 14.42 6.05
C SER A 16 13.27 14.83 6.66
N TYR A 17 12.35 13.88 6.74
CA TYR A 17 11.03 14.07 7.35
C TYR A 17 10.87 13.11 8.52
N TYR A 18 10.05 13.50 9.49
CA TYR A 18 9.67 12.67 10.63
C TYR A 18 8.15 12.56 10.65
N ILE A 19 7.65 11.33 10.76
CA ILE A 19 6.22 11.09 10.95
C ILE A 19 5.90 11.32 12.42
N THR A 20 5.09 12.33 12.72
CA THR A 20 4.76 12.73 14.11
C THR A 20 3.36 12.29 14.53
N GLY A 21 2.54 11.78 13.61
CA GLY A 21 1.20 11.30 13.90
C GLY A 21 0.43 10.89 12.65
N PHE A 22 -0.76 10.33 12.87
CA PHE A 22 -1.65 9.86 11.81
C PHE A 22 -3.08 10.36 12.08
N HIS A 23 -3.78 10.76 11.03
CA HIS A 23 -5.22 11.02 11.07
C HIS A 23 -5.91 10.16 10.00
N PRO A 24 -6.70 9.15 10.40
CA PRO A 24 -7.34 8.25 9.43
C PRO A 24 -8.49 8.96 8.70
N ASN A 25 -8.51 8.85 7.37
CA ASN A 25 -9.65 9.24 6.54
C ASN A 25 -10.24 7.98 5.87
N ALA A 26 -11.30 7.43 6.47
CA ALA A 26 -11.89 6.17 6.05
C ALA A 26 -13.41 6.20 6.09
N SER A 27 -14.03 5.50 5.15
CA SER A 27 -15.48 5.23 5.14
C SER A 27 -15.78 4.01 6.00
N MET A 28 -16.37 4.23 7.18
CA MET A 28 -16.57 3.20 8.22
C MET A 28 -17.32 1.94 7.73
N ASN A 29 -18.18 2.07 6.72
CA ASN A 29 -18.96 0.98 6.15
C ASN A 29 -18.24 0.21 5.02
N THR A 30 -17.03 0.61 4.63
CA THR A 30 -16.29 0.03 3.49
C THR A 30 -14.88 -0.38 3.86
N ALA A 31 -14.12 0.50 4.52
CA ALA A 31 -12.73 0.22 4.88
C ALA A 31 -12.65 -0.54 6.20
N HIS A 32 -12.16 -1.79 6.16
CA HIS A 32 -11.97 -2.61 7.37
C HIS A 32 -10.60 -2.36 8.02
N HIS A 33 -9.53 -2.29 7.20
CA HIS A 33 -8.17 -2.00 7.66
C HIS A 33 -7.48 -1.03 6.70
N MET A 34 -6.58 -0.20 7.24
CA MET A 34 -5.61 0.59 6.49
C MET A 34 -4.24 0.34 7.10
N LEU A 35 -3.26 0.00 6.25
CA LEU A 35 -1.88 -0.25 6.64
C LEU A 35 -0.98 0.73 5.87
N LEU A 36 0.09 1.19 6.50
CA LEU A 36 1.07 2.08 5.91
C LEU A 36 2.46 1.47 6.04
N TYR A 37 3.22 1.48 4.94
CA TYR A 37 4.55 0.90 4.84
C TYR A 37 5.55 1.95 4.37
N GLY A 38 6.79 1.88 4.86
CA GLY A 38 7.91 2.60 4.28
C GLY A 38 8.60 1.73 3.24
N CYS A 39 8.90 2.28 2.05
CA CYS A 39 9.79 1.60 1.12
C CYS A 39 10.58 2.51 0.20
N THR A 40 11.66 1.97 -0.36
CA THR A 40 12.43 2.64 -1.42
C THR A 40 11.80 2.47 -2.79
N LYS A 41 11.06 1.37 -3.01
CA LYS A 41 10.37 1.10 -4.29
C LYS A 41 9.03 0.37 -4.08
N PRO A 42 7.92 0.91 -4.64
CA PRO A 42 6.61 0.27 -4.54
C PRO A 42 6.56 -1.02 -5.38
N GLY A 43 5.62 -1.92 -5.06
CA GLY A 43 5.46 -3.16 -5.83
C GLY A 43 4.86 -2.97 -7.23
N SER A 44 4.22 -1.83 -7.49
CA SER A 44 3.70 -1.49 -8.81
C SER A 44 3.90 -0.01 -9.14
N ALA A 45 3.94 0.30 -10.44
CA ALA A 45 3.88 1.66 -10.97
C ALA A 45 2.43 2.12 -11.26
N LYS A 46 1.44 1.24 -11.08
CA LYS A 46 0.02 1.60 -11.19
C LYS A 46 -0.39 2.52 -10.04
N GLU A 47 -1.35 3.41 -10.26
CA GLU A 47 -1.87 4.30 -9.20
C GLU A 47 -2.52 3.51 -8.06
N VAL A 48 -3.26 2.45 -8.41
CA VAL A 48 -3.86 1.50 -7.47
C VAL A 48 -3.68 0.09 -8.02
N TRP A 49 -3.37 -0.87 -7.16
CA TRP A 49 -3.31 -2.29 -7.51
C TRP A 49 -3.79 -3.17 -6.36
N ASN A 50 -4.11 -4.44 -6.68
CA ASN A 50 -4.38 -5.44 -5.65
C ASN A 50 -3.05 -5.85 -5.01
N CYS A 51 -2.92 -5.62 -3.69
CA CYS A 51 -1.72 -5.89 -2.91
C CYS A 51 -1.30 -7.36 -2.93
N GLY A 52 -2.21 -8.29 -3.25
CA GLY A 52 -1.98 -9.73 -3.18
C GLY A 52 -1.80 -10.27 -1.75
N GLU A 53 -1.75 -9.39 -0.75
CA GLU A 53 -1.72 -9.75 0.67
C GLU A 53 -3.08 -10.34 1.07
N MET A 54 -3.06 -11.45 1.81
CA MET A 54 -4.21 -12.19 2.34
C MET A 54 -5.24 -12.72 1.32
N SER A 55 -5.06 -12.48 0.01
CA SER A 55 -5.87 -13.06 -1.05
C SER A 55 -5.36 -14.47 -1.37
N ARG A 56 -6.26 -15.46 -1.41
CA ARG A 56 -5.93 -16.74 -2.06
C ARG A 56 -5.53 -16.42 -3.50
N LYS A 57 -4.48 -17.08 -4.01
CA LYS A 57 -3.98 -16.90 -5.38
C LYS A 57 -5.09 -17.24 -6.39
N ASP A 58 -5.95 -16.28 -6.71
CA ASP A 58 -6.76 -16.34 -7.92
C ASP A 58 -5.83 -16.03 -9.09
N GLN A 59 -5.80 -16.96 -10.05
CA GLN A 59 -4.77 -17.06 -11.09
C GLN A 59 -4.84 -15.97 -12.16
N ASP A 60 -5.80 -15.04 -12.08
CA ASP A 60 -6.19 -14.14 -13.18
C ASP A 60 -5.96 -12.65 -12.87
N GLU A 61 -5.60 -12.28 -11.64
CA GLU A 61 -5.36 -10.88 -11.26
C GLU A 61 -3.86 -10.58 -11.17
N THR A 62 -3.42 -9.53 -11.88
CA THR A 62 -2.05 -9.00 -11.74
C THR A 62 -1.89 -8.38 -10.35
N THR A 63 -1.39 -9.17 -9.41
CA THR A 63 -1.10 -8.74 -8.04
C THR A 63 0.36 -8.32 -7.88
N ALA A 64 0.61 -7.40 -6.95
CA ALA A 64 1.95 -7.03 -6.55
C ALA A 64 1.96 -6.68 -5.06
N MET A 65 3.01 -7.10 -4.34
CA MET A 65 3.18 -6.77 -2.92
C MET A 65 3.21 -5.24 -2.71
N PRO A 66 2.95 -4.71 -1.50
CA PRO A 66 3.03 -3.26 -1.26
C PRO A 66 4.39 -2.66 -1.65
N CYS A 67 5.47 -3.34 -1.29
CA CYS A 67 6.86 -2.92 -1.53
C CYS A 67 7.57 -3.97 -2.38
N SER A 68 8.31 -3.55 -3.42
CA SER A 68 9.20 -4.45 -4.16
C SER A 68 10.62 -4.48 -3.58
N GLU A 69 11.09 -3.36 -3.01
CA GLU A 69 12.42 -3.23 -2.43
C GLU A 69 12.39 -2.31 -1.20
N GLY A 70 13.30 -2.57 -0.24
CA GLY A 70 13.56 -1.72 0.93
C GLY A 70 12.36 -1.53 1.86
N SER A 71 11.62 -2.60 2.14
CA SER A 71 10.48 -2.56 3.07
C SER A 71 10.93 -2.33 4.52
N GLU A 72 10.31 -1.37 5.20
CA GLU A 72 10.49 -1.05 6.62
C GLU A 72 9.16 -1.06 7.37
#